data_AF-A0AAW0I5X4-F1
#
_entry.id   AF-A0AAW0I5X4-F1
#
_cell.length_a   1.000
_cell.length_b   1.000
_cell.length_c   1.000
_cell.angle_alpha   90.00
_cell.angle_beta   90.00
_cell.angle_gamma   90.00
#
_symmetry.space_group_name_H-M   'P 1'
#
loop_
_entity.id
_entity.type
_entity.pdbx_description
1 polymer ?
#
loop_
_entity_poly.entity_id
_entity_poly.type
_entity_poly.pdbx_seq_one_letter_code
_entity_poly.pdbx_strand_id
1 'polypeptide(L)'
;MEACSCDPVSPTGTRNAVLNTEARTVDADVLSRRCVLMRLLDFSYEHYQKALRQSAGAVVIILPRAMAAVPQDVVRQFMEIEPEMLAMETVVPVYFAVEDEALLSIYEQTQAASASQGSASAAEVSTPAVGPSDSSLLSPVLLHTATANGFQMVTSGAQSQAVSDWLITSVEGRLTGLGGEDLPTIVIVAHYDAFGVAPWLSLGADSNGSGISVLLELARLFSRLYTYKRTHAA
;
A
#
# COMPACT_ATOMS: atom_id res chain seq x y z
N MET A 1 -28.96 3.29 -21.20
CA MET A 1 -27.49 3.34 -21.10
C MET A 1 -27.17 4.61 -20.33
N GLU A 2 -27.41 4.56 -19.02
CA GLU A 2 -27.09 5.66 -18.13
C GLU A 2 -25.59 5.56 -17.89
N ALA A 3 -24.82 6.49 -18.46
CA ALA A 3 -23.42 6.61 -18.12
C ALA A 3 -23.35 6.82 -16.61
N CYS A 4 -22.63 5.97 -15.87
CA CYS A 4 -22.27 6.25 -14.50
C CYS A 4 -21.69 7.67 -14.48
N SER A 5 -22.45 8.62 -13.92
CA SER A 5 -21.93 9.94 -13.66
C SER A 5 -20.88 9.78 -12.58
N CYS A 6 -19.61 9.72 -12.97
CA CYS A 6 -18.53 9.90 -12.03
C CYS A 6 -18.68 11.32 -11.48
N ASP A 7 -19.14 11.43 -10.23
CA ASP A 7 -19.00 12.66 -9.46
C ASP A 7 -17.54 13.15 -9.57
N PRO A 8 -17.27 14.47 -9.49
CA PRO A 8 -15.91 14.99 -9.57
C PRO A 8 -15.04 14.33 -8.48
N VAL A 9 -14.20 13.40 -8.91
CA VAL A 9 -13.39 12.56 -8.02
C VAL A 9 -12.39 13.46 -7.31
N SER A 10 -12.54 13.63 -5.99
CA SER A 10 -11.51 14.21 -5.16
C SER A 10 -10.24 13.37 -5.28
N PRO A 11 -9.05 13.98 -5.48
CA PRO A 11 -7.81 13.22 -5.64
C PRO A 11 -7.56 12.36 -4.39
N THR A 12 -7.38 11.06 -4.59
CA THR A 12 -7.09 10.08 -3.54
C THR A 12 -5.61 9.71 -3.54
N GLY A 13 -5.07 9.46 -2.34
CA GLY A 13 -3.69 9.00 -2.16
C GLY A 13 -2.61 10.05 -2.50
N THR A 14 -1.57 9.63 -3.24
CA THR A 14 -0.34 10.41 -3.46
C THR A 14 -0.16 10.91 -4.89
N ARG A 15 0.42 12.11 -5.04
CA ARG A 15 0.62 12.78 -6.34
C ARG A 15 2.06 12.82 -6.84
N ASN A 16 3.02 12.37 -6.02
CA ASN A 16 4.44 12.33 -6.38
C ASN A 16 4.90 10.88 -6.52
N ALA A 17 5.85 10.64 -7.43
CA ALA A 17 6.46 9.32 -7.66
C ALA A 17 7.99 9.37 -7.81
N VAL A 18 8.60 10.55 -7.65
CA VAL A 18 10.05 10.71 -7.71
C VAL A 18 10.61 10.79 -6.30
N LEU A 19 11.56 9.91 -6.01
CA LEU A 19 12.22 9.80 -4.72
C LEU A 19 13.72 9.88 -4.92
N ASN A 20 14.38 10.67 -4.08
CA ASN A 20 15.83 10.70 -3.97
C ASN A 20 16.22 11.10 -2.54
N THR A 21 15.99 10.21 -1.56
CA THR A 21 16.21 10.54 -0.15
C THR A 21 16.80 9.38 0.65
N GLU A 22 17.45 9.70 1.76
CA GLU A 22 18.04 8.72 2.67
C GLU A 22 16.95 7.98 3.46
N ALA A 23 17.08 6.66 3.57
CA ALA A 23 16.18 5.80 4.31
C ALA A 23 16.34 5.96 5.82
N ARG A 24 15.22 6.00 6.53
CA ARG A 24 15.10 6.03 7.99
C ARG A 24 13.93 5.18 8.45
N THR A 25 13.94 4.72 9.70
CA THR A 25 12.77 4.08 10.31
C THR A 25 11.92 5.12 11.05
N VAL A 26 10.69 4.74 11.40
CA VAL A 26 9.73 5.64 12.09
C VAL A 26 10.22 6.12 13.47
N ASP A 27 11.15 5.38 14.08
CA ASP A 27 11.72 5.64 15.40
C ASP A 27 12.64 6.87 15.42
N ALA A 28 13.06 7.38 14.27
CA ALA A 28 13.87 8.59 14.21
C ALA A 28 13.07 9.85 14.64
N ASP A 29 13.75 10.78 15.31
CA ASP A 29 13.15 12.03 15.79
C ASP A 29 12.78 12.99 14.65
N VAL A 30 13.61 13.01 13.60
CA VAL A 30 13.47 13.90 12.43
C VAL A 30 13.31 13.08 11.16
N LEU A 31 12.10 13.08 10.60
CA LEU A 31 11.75 12.37 9.36
C LEU A 31 11.74 13.28 8.12
N SER A 32 11.93 14.59 8.29
CA SER A 32 11.85 15.56 7.20
C SER A 32 12.83 15.23 6.07
N ARG A 33 12.31 15.14 4.83
CA ARG A 33 13.07 14.79 3.63
C ARG A 33 13.80 13.43 3.70
N ARG A 34 13.37 12.52 4.58
CA ARG A 34 13.86 11.13 4.66
C ARG A 34 12.81 10.16 4.12
N CYS A 35 13.26 9.02 3.61
CA CYS A 35 12.39 7.92 3.20
C CYS A 35 12.10 7.05 4.41
N VAL A 36 10.86 7.05 4.91
CA VAL A 36 10.49 6.28 6.10
C VAL A 36 10.12 4.86 5.72
N LEU A 37 10.88 3.89 6.22
CA LEU A 37 10.61 2.46 6.07
C LEU A 37 9.73 1.98 7.23
N MET A 38 8.63 1.30 6.91
CA MET A 38 7.72 0.69 7.88
C MET A 38 7.29 -0.69 7.39
N ARG A 39 7.28 -1.69 8.28
CA ARG A 39 6.73 -3.02 7.97
C ARG A 39 5.22 -2.99 8.15
N LEU A 40 4.48 -3.74 7.33
CA LEU A 40 3.03 -3.88 7.48
C LEU A 40 2.65 -4.44 8.86
N LEU A 41 3.46 -5.38 9.37
CA LEU A 41 3.24 -6.00 10.69
C LEU A 41 3.38 -5.02 11.85
N ASP A 42 4.18 -3.97 11.69
CA ASP A 42 4.40 -2.92 12.69
C ASP A 42 3.68 -1.62 12.29
N PHE A 43 2.75 -1.70 11.31
CA PHE A 43 2.09 -0.53 10.79
C PHE A 43 1.14 0.05 11.85
N SER A 44 1.24 1.37 12.06
CA SER A 44 0.28 2.13 12.85
C SER A 44 -0.09 3.39 12.08
N TYR A 45 -1.38 3.73 12.11
CA TYR A 45 -1.87 4.95 11.47
C TYR A 45 -1.27 6.21 12.10
N GLU A 46 -0.99 6.21 13.40
CA GLU A 46 -0.34 7.35 14.07
C GLU A 46 1.09 7.58 13.55
N HIS A 47 1.84 6.50 13.36
CA HIS A 47 3.18 6.50 12.80
C HIS A 47 3.19 7.00 11.35
N TYR A 48 2.22 6.55 10.55
CA TYR A 48 2.01 7.05 9.19
C TYR A 48 1.69 8.56 9.19
N GLN A 49 0.73 9.00 10.01
CA GLN A 49 0.41 10.41 10.15
C GLN A 49 1.58 11.25 10.67
N LYS A 50 2.42 10.72 11.56
CA LYS A 50 3.65 11.40 12.03
C LYS A 50 4.60 11.63 10.86
N ALA A 51 4.86 10.61 10.04
CA ALA A 51 5.72 10.72 8.87
C ALA A 51 5.21 11.77 7.87
N LEU A 52 3.90 11.81 7.63
CA LEU A 52 3.27 12.83 6.78
C LEU A 52 3.39 14.24 7.38
N ARG A 53 3.07 14.42 8.67
CA ARG A 53 3.15 15.72 9.37
C ARG A 53 4.56 16.30 9.39
N GLN A 54 5.58 15.45 9.51
CA GLN A 54 6.98 15.88 9.47
C GLN A 54 7.51 16.11 8.04
N SER A 55 6.66 16.03 7.01
CA SER A 55 7.05 16.16 5.61
C SER A 55 8.18 15.20 5.23
N ALA A 56 7.97 13.91 5.52
CA ALA A 56 8.85 12.85 5.02
C ALA A 56 9.03 12.94 3.50
N GLY A 57 10.22 12.57 3.03
CA GLY A 57 10.52 12.56 1.60
C GLY A 57 9.80 11.43 0.85
N ALA A 58 9.55 10.32 1.53
CA ALA A 58 8.69 9.23 1.11
C ALA A 58 8.31 8.36 2.31
N VAL A 59 7.32 7.50 2.11
CA VAL A 59 7.01 6.38 2.98
C VAL A 59 7.08 5.10 2.15
N VAL A 60 7.76 4.07 2.64
CA VAL A 60 7.80 2.74 2.03
C VAL A 60 7.22 1.75 3.03
N ILE A 61 6.09 1.16 2.67
CA ILE A 61 5.43 0.11 3.43
C ILE A 61 5.91 -1.24 2.88
N ILE A 62 6.60 -1.99 3.72
CA ILE A 62 7.17 -3.30 3.42
C ILE A 62 6.09 -4.35 3.68
N LEU A 63 5.71 -5.08 2.63
CA LEU A 63 4.64 -6.07 2.62
C LEU A 63 5.20 -7.49 2.77
N PRO A 64 4.68 -8.31 3.70
CA PRO A 64 5.06 -9.71 3.82
C PRO A 64 4.95 -10.47 2.51
N ARG A 65 5.98 -11.27 2.18
CA ARG A 65 5.99 -12.08 0.95
C ARG A 65 4.80 -13.03 0.87
N ALA A 66 4.41 -13.59 2.01
CA ALA A 66 3.26 -14.46 2.15
C ALA A 66 2.15 -13.75 2.96
N MET A 67 1.31 -12.98 2.28
CA MET A 67 0.15 -12.32 2.90
C MET A 67 -0.79 -13.31 3.61
N ALA A 68 -0.86 -14.57 3.14
CA ALA A 68 -1.63 -15.62 3.79
C ALA A 68 -1.11 -16.01 5.19
N ALA A 69 0.16 -15.74 5.49
CA ALA A 69 0.76 -15.99 6.79
C ALA A 69 0.59 -14.81 7.76
N VAL A 70 0.09 -13.67 7.29
CA VAL A 70 -0.17 -12.49 8.14
C VAL A 70 -1.36 -12.78 9.05
N PRO A 71 -1.26 -12.50 10.36
CA PRO A 71 -2.37 -12.63 11.29
C PRO A 71 -3.61 -11.84 10.83
N GLN A 72 -4.79 -12.46 10.94
CA GLN A 72 -6.05 -11.90 10.43
C GLN A 72 -6.47 -10.61 11.14
N ASP A 73 -6.08 -10.44 12.39
CA ASP A 73 -6.23 -9.23 13.18
C ASP A 73 -5.45 -8.06 12.58
N VAL A 74 -4.19 -8.28 12.18
CA VAL A 74 -3.37 -7.24 11.52
C VAL A 74 -3.98 -6.85 10.17
N VAL A 75 -4.45 -7.84 9.39
CA VAL A 75 -5.12 -7.57 8.11
C VAL A 75 -6.39 -6.74 8.32
N ARG A 76 -7.25 -7.12 9.28
CA ARG A 76 -8.48 -6.38 9.59
C ARG A 76 -8.20 -4.96 10.07
N GLN A 77 -7.24 -4.81 10.98
CA GLN A 77 -6.82 -3.50 11.46
C GLN A 77 -6.33 -2.62 10.30
N PHE A 78 -5.57 -3.19 9.36
CA PHE A 78 -5.16 -2.47 8.15
C PHE A 78 -6.36 -2.11 7.24
N MET A 79 -7.32 -3.01 7.07
CA MET A 79 -8.53 -2.75 6.28
C MET A 79 -9.41 -1.65 6.88
N GLU A 80 -9.40 -1.47 8.21
CA GLU A 80 -10.14 -0.39 8.88
C GLU A 80 -9.53 1.00 8.60
N ILE A 81 -8.20 1.09 8.52
CA ILE A 81 -7.47 2.35 8.29
C ILE A 81 -7.29 2.67 6.80
N GLU A 82 -7.40 1.66 5.94
CA GLU A 82 -7.16 1.78 4.50
C GLU A 82 -8.02 2.86 3.83
N PRO A 83 -9.33 2.97 4.12
CA PRO A 83 -10.17 4.03 3.56
C PRO A 83 -9.70 5.43 3.96
N GLU A 84 -9.21 5.60 5.19
CA GLU A 84 -8.68 6.88 5.65
C GLU A 84 -7.37 7.24 4.93
N MET A 85 -6.51 6.25 4.68
CA MET A 85 -5.29 6.46 3.90
C MET A 85 -5.60 6.87 2.45
N LEU A 86 -6.63 6.29 1.84
CA LEU A 86 -7.07 6.64 0.48
C LEU A 86 -7.73 8.02 0.41
N ALA A 87 -8.55 8.37 1.39
CA ALA A 87 -9.25 9.64 1.46
C ALA A 87 -8.30 10.82 1.72
N MET A 88 -7.14 10.57 2.32
CA MET A 88 -6.17 11.60 2.62
C MET A 88 -5.30 11.95 1.40
N GLU A 89 -5.50 13.14 0.83
CA GLU A 89 -4.62 13.68 -0.21
C GLU A 89 -3.25 14.05 0.40
N THR A 90 -2.18 13.50 -0.16
CA THR A 90 -0.81 13.78 0.28
C THR A 90 0.16 14.00 -0.88
N VAL A 91 1.12 14.90 -0.68
CA VAL A 91 2.25 15.10 -1.61
C VAL A 91 3.42 14.17 -1.31
N VAL A 92 3.41 13.50 -0.16
CA VAL A 92 4.44 12.54 0.23
C VAL A 92 4.19 11.24 -0.55
N PRO A 93 5.15 10.76 -1.37
CA PRO A 93 5.00 9.50 -2.08
C PRO A 93 4.97 8.33 -1.10
N VAL A 94 3.95 7.47 -1.23
CA VAL A 94 3.79 6.25 -0.45
C VAL A 94 3.97 5.06 -1.39
N TYR A 95 5.00 4.25 -1.15
CA TYR A 95 5.31 3.05 -1.92
C TYR A 95 4.98 1.80 -1.12
N PHE A 96 4.62 0.75 -1.84
CA PHE A 96 4.47 -0.59 -1.32
C PHE A 96 5.51 -1.48 -1.97
N ALA A 97 6.31 -2.16 -1.15
CA ALA A 97 7.35 -3.05 -1.62
C ALA A 97 7.18 -4.40 -0.95
N VAL A 98 7.20 -5.48 -1.74
CA VAL A 98 7.19 -6.84 -1.20
C VAL A 98 8.53 -7.11 -0.52
N GLU A 99 8.48 -7.78 0.63
CA GLU A 99 9.66 -8.21 1.38
C GLU A 99 10.61 -9.00 0.49
N ASP A 100 11.86 -8.56 0.51
CA ASP A 100 13.01 -9.21 -0.09
C ASP A 100 14.18 -9.15 0.90
N GLU A 101 15.10 -10.11 0.82
CA GLU A 101 16.23 -10.24 1.75
C GLU A 101 17.08 -8.96 1.79
N ALA A 102 17.30 -8.35 0.61
CA ALA A 102 18.03 -7.09 0.51
C ALA A 102 17.29 -5.95 1.24
N LEU A 103 15.97 -5.83 1.05
CA LEU A 103 15.15 -4.78 1.65
C LEU A 103 15.05 -4.93 3.17
N LEU A 104 14.94 -6.18 3.66
CA LEU A 104 14.96 -6.49 5.09
C LEU A 104 16.32 -6.14 5.72
N SER A 105 17.43 -6.48 5.05
CA SER A 105 18.77 -6.13 5.55
C SER A 105 18.97 -4.61 5.65
N ILE A 106 18.41 -3.84 4.71
CA ILE A 106 18.41 -2.38 4.74
C ILE A 106 17.57 -1.87 5.91
N TYR A 107 16.37 -2.43 6.10
CA TYR A 107 15.49 -2.06 7.20
C TYR A 107 16.16 -2.27 8.56
N GLU A 108 16.75 -3.44 8.81
CA GLU A 108 17.43 -3.77 10.07
C GLU A 108 18.63 -2.85 10.35
N GLN A 109 19.47 -2.62 9.33
CA GLN A 109 20.62 -1.71 9.45
C GLN A 109 20.18 -0.27 9.70
N THR A 110 19.12 0.17 9.03
CA THR A 110 18.56 1.51 9.19
C THR A 110 17.90 1.65 10.57
N GLN A 111 17.28 0.61 11.09
CA GLN A 111 16.69 0.60 12.43
C GLN A 111 17.76 0.76 13.52
N ALA A 112 18.84 -0.02 13.43
CA ALA A 112 19.99 0.11 14.33
C ALA A 112 20.60 1.52 14.26
N ALA A 113 20.73 2.08 13.05
CA ALA A 113 21.23 3.43 12.85
C ALA A 113 20.30 4.51 13.43
N SER A 114 18.98 4.39 13.25
CA SER A 114 17.99 5.34 13.79
C SER A 114 17.97 5.34 15.32
N ALA A 115 18.03 4.16 15.96
CA ALA A 115 18.09 4.04 17.43
C ALA A 115 19.35 4.69 18.01
N SER A 116 20.49 4.52 17.32
CA SER A 116 21.76 5.13 17.75
C SER A 116 21.79 6.66 17.61
N GLN A 117 21.06 7.22 16.64
CA GLN A 117 20.98 8.67 16.44
C GLN A 117 19.97 9.37 17.36
N GLY A 118 18.85 8.72 17.71
CA GLY A 118 17.92 9.25 18.74
C GLY A 118 18.56 9.31 20.13
N SER A 119 19.60 8.51 20.37
CA SER A 119 20.41 8.51 21.60
C SER A 119 21.49 9.59 21.62
N ALA A 120 21.71 10.32 20.51
CA ALA A 120 22.80 11.30 20.41
C ALA A 120 22.43 12.70 20.95
N SER A 121 21.21 12.88 21.45
CA SER A 121 20.82 14.12 22.13
C SER A 121 20.95 13.99 23.66
N ALA A 122 22.08 14.54 24.15
CA ALA A 122 22.37 14.94 25.53
C ALA A 122 22.69 13.85 26.57
N ALA A 123 24.00 13.76 26.91
CA ALA A 123 24.64 12.97 27.97
C ALA A 123 24.55 11.44 27.73
N GLU A 124 25.60 10.64 27.85
CA GLU A 124 26.43 10.49 29.04
C GLU A 124 27.86 10.09 28.65
N VAL A 125 28.81 10.97 28.97
CA VAL A 125 30.20 10.58 29.18
C VAL A 125 30.23 9.82 30.51
N SER A 126 30.15 8.50 30.46
CA SER A 126 30.37 7.63 31.63
C SER A 126 31.53 6.65 31.39
N THR A 127 32.75 7.21 31.50
CA THR A 127 33.99 6.60 32.07
C THR A 127 34.79 5.54 31.26
N PRO A 128 36.08 5.25 31.58
CA PRO A 128 37.04 5.88 32.49
C PRO A 128 38.36 6.35 31.81
N ALA A 129 39.16 7.09 32.57
CA ALA A 129 40.48 7.64 32.28
C ALA A 129 41.41 6.85 31.35
N VAL A 130 41.91 7.50 30.29
CA VAL A 130 43.26 7.29 29.74
C VAL A 130 43.87 8.65 29.35
N GLY A 131 44.98 8.97 30.02
CA GLY A 131 46.09 9.90 29.70
C GLY A 131 45.89 11.16 28.85
N PRO A 132 46.39 12.34 29.28
CA PRO A 132 46.49 13.53 28.44
C PRO A 132 47.81 13.51 27.66
N SER A 133 47.77 13.19 26.38
CA SER A 133 48.74 13.72 25.40
C SER A 133 48.21 13.45 24.00
N ASP A 134 48.30 14.49 23.19
CA ASP A 134 48.16 14.51 21.75
C ASP A 134 46.76 14.82 21.19
N SER A 135 46.81 15.85 20.35
CA SER A 135 45.74 16.55 19.68
C SER A 135 44.90 15.65 18.78
N SER A 136 43.67 15.35 19.20
CA SER A 136 42.60 15.00 18.27
C SER A 136 41.28 15.60 18.75
N LEU A 137 41.02 16.83 18.31
CA LEU A 137 39.72 17.51 18.38
C LEU A 137 38.73 16.85 17.41
N LEU A 138 38.47 15.55 17.57
CA LEU A 138 37.44 14.85 16.82
C LEU A 138 36.31 14.50 17.78
N SER A 139 35.24 15.28 17.69
CA SER A 139 33.99 15.03 18.43
C SER A 139 33.50 13.59 18.15
N PRO A 140 33.27 12.75 19.18
CA PRO A 140 32.77 11.38 19.00
C PRO A 140 31.42 11.33 18.26
N VAL A 141 30.61 12.38 18.40
CA VAL A 141 29.33 12.56 17.71
C VAL A 141 29.52 12.65 16.19
N LEU A 142 30.57 13.34 15.74
CA LEU A 142 30.90 13.44 14.31
C LEU A 142 31.40 12.10 13.76
N LEU A 143 32.15 11.32 14.56
CA LEU A 143 32.62 10.00 14.14
C LEU A 143 31.47 9.01 13.95
N HIS A 144 30.52 8.93 14.90
CA HIS A 144 29.36 8.04 14.77
C HIS A 144 28.45 8.41 13.60
N THR A 145 28.37 9.70 13.26
CA THR A 145 27.62 10.16 12.08
C THR A 145 28.36 9.84 10.78
N ALA A 146 29.69 9.88 10.78
CA ALA A 146 30.52 9.56 9.61
C ALA A 146 30.62 8.06 9.32
N THR A 147 30.42 7.19 10.33
CA THR A 147 30.45 5.73 10.18
C THR A 147 29.07 5.09 10.02
N ALA A 148 27.99 5.87 10.05
CA ALA A 148 26.64 5.35 9.88
C ALA A 148 26.37 5.05 8.40
N ASN A 149 26.02 3.80 8.08
CA ASN A 149 25.61 3.40 6.74
C ASN A 149 24.25 4.04 6.40
N GLY A 150 24.28 5.15 5.67
CA GLY A 150 23.09 5.79 5.13
C GLY A 150 22.69 5.15 3.82
N PHE A 151 21.53 4.49 3.77
CA PHE A 151 20.96 3.98 2.52
C PHE A 151 20.19 5.08 1.82
N GLN A 152 20.34 5.21 0.50
CA GLN A 152 19.60 6.19 -0.30
C GLN A 152 18.63 5.46 -1.21
N MET A 153 17.35 5.81 -1.10
CA MET A 153 16.33 5.32 -2.01
C MET A 153 16.14 6.29 -3.16
N VAL A 154 16.19 5.74 -4.37
CA VAL A 154 16.10 6.50 -5.62
C VAL A 154 15.09 5.83 -6.53
N THR A 155 14.16 6.59 -7.09
CA THR A 155 13.30 6.12 -8.19
C THR A 155 13.73 6.79 -9.49
N SER A 156 14.02 5.99 -10.51
CA SER A 156 14.32 6.45 -11.86
C SER A 156 13.06 6.32 -12.73
N GLY A 157 12.10 7.22 -12.52
CA GLY A 157 10.81 7.19 -13.21
C GLY A 157 10.22 8.58 -13.45
N ALA A 158 9.29 8.68 -14.39
CA ALA A 158 8.51 9.89 -14.61
C ALA A 158 7.47 10.09 -13.49
N GLN A 159 7.04 11.33 -13.28
CA GLN A 159 5.95 11.63 -12.33
C GLN A 159 4.66 10.91 -12.72
N SER A 160 3.88 10.52 -11.71
CA SER A 160 2.57 9.88 -11.93
C SER A 160 1.65 10.81 -12.69
N GLN A 161 0.95 10.29 -13.70
CA GLN A 161 -0.04 11.01 -14.49
C GLN A 161 -1.37 10.27 -14.43
N ALA A 162 -2.46 11.02 -14.37
CA ALA A 162 -3.80 10.44 -14.38
C ALA A 162 -4.02 9.69 -15.70
N VAL A 163 -4.47 8.44 -15.61
CA VAL A 163 -4.87 7.65 -16.78
C VAL A 163 -6.34 7.97 -17.06
N SER A 164 -6.60 8.68 -18.16
CA SER A 164 -7.95 9.14 -18.51
C SER A 164 -8.80 8.08 -19.22
N ASP A 165 -8.17 7.14 -19.92
CA ASP A 165 -8.84 6.07 -20.66
C ASP A 165 -8.36 4.70 -20.18
N TRP A 166 -9.09 4.14 -19.22
CA TRP A 166 -8.85 2.78 -18.75
C TRP A 166 -9.86 1.81 -19.38
N LEU A 167 -9.37 0.85 -20.16
CA LEU A 167 -10.18 -0.24 -20.72
C LEU A 167 -10.55 -1.23 -19.62
N ILE A 168 -11.74 -1.09 -19.04
CA ILE A 168 -12.30 -2.05 -18.08
C ILE A 168 -12.86 -3.24 -18.87
N THR A 169 -12.37 -4.45 -18.59
CA THR A 169 -12.92 -5.69 -19.17
C THR A 169 -14.09 -6.17 -18.30
N SER A 170 -15.26 -6.35 -18.90
CA SER A 170 -16.44 -6.92 -18.25
C SER A 170 -16.82 -8.27 -18.84
N VAL A 171 -17.52 -9.10 -18.05
CA VAL A 171 -18.05 -10.39 -18.48
C VAL A 171 -19.56 -10.26 -18.66
N GLU A 172 -20.05 -10.59 -19.86
CA GLU A 172 -21.47 -10.59 -20.20
C GLU A 172 -21.92 -12.00 -20.60
N GLY A 173 -23.09 -12.42 -20.11
CA GLY A 173 -23.78 -13.62 -20.56
C GLY A 173 -25.26 -13.34 -20.78
N ARG A 174 -25.79 -13.75 -21.93
CA ARG A 174 -27.20 -13.54 -22.31
C ARG A 174 -27.92 -14.87 -22.52
N LEU A 175 -29.10 -14.99 -21.92
CA LEU A 175 -30.05 -16.08 -22.17
C LEU A 175 -31.26 -15.49 -22.90
N THR A 176 -31.45 -15.88 -24.16
CA THR A 176 -32.54 -15.35 -25.00
C THR A 176 -33.77 -16.24 -24.89
N GLY A 177 -34.92 -15.64 -24.57
CA GLY A 177 -36.22 -16.31 -24.59
C GLY A 177 -36.77 -16.49 -26.02
N LEU A 178 -37.81 -17.34 -26.15
CA LEU A 178 -38.55 -17.54 -27.40
C LEU A 178 -39.55 -16.39 -27.60
N GLY A 179 -39.08 -15.27 -28.14
CA GLY A 179 -39.95 -14.13 -28.48
C GLY A 179 -39.26 -12.95 -29.15
N GLY A 180 -38.00 -13.11 -29.57
CA GLY A 180 -37.25 -12.04 -30.24
C GLY A 180 -36.77 -10.94 -29.28
N GLU A 181 -36.51 -9.74 -29.83
CA GLU A 181 -35.93 -8.62 -29.09
C GLU A 181 -36.96 -7.78 -28.30
N ASP A 182 -38.25 -8.00 -28.50
CA ASP A 182 -39.34 -7.23 -27.89
C ASP A 182 -39.74 -7.72 -26.48
N LEU A 183 -39.02 -8.71 -25.94
CA LEU A 183 -39.25 -9.23 -24.59
C LEU A 183 -38.57 -8.35 -23.52
N PRO A 184 -39.21 -8.14 -22.36
CA PRO A 184 -38.56 -7.46 -21.24
C PRO A 184 -37.31 -8.25 -20.81
N THR A 185 -36.16 -7.59 -20.79
CA THR A 185 -34.88 -8.20 -20.40
C THR A 185 -34.59 -7.92 -18.94
N ILE A 186 -34.31 -8.97 -18.17
CA ILE A 186 -33.82 -8.88 -16.80
C ILE A 186 -32.30 -9.01 -16.83
N VAL A 187 -31.61 -8.06 -16.20
CA VAL A 187 -30.14 -8.08 -16.08
C VAL A 187 -29.77 -8.36 -14.63
N ILE A 188 -28.93 -9.37 -14.43
CA ILE A 188 -28.33 -9.69 -13.13
C ILE A 188 -26.89 -9.20 -13.19
N VAL A 189 -26.53 -8.28 -12.30
CA VAL A 189 -25.21 -7.62 -12.28
C VAL A 189 -24.51 -7.98 -10.97
N ALA A 190 -23.20 -8.23 -11.05
CA ALA A 190 -22.32 -8.31 -9.89
C ALA A 190 -21.04 -7.52 -10.17
N HIS A 191 -20.46 -6.93 -9.13
CA HIS A 191 -19.23 -6.17 -9.22
C HIS A 191 -18.01 -7.12 -9.16
N TYR A 192 -17.12 -7.05 -10.16
CA TYR A 192 -15.82 -7.77 -10.16
C TYR A 192 -14.66 -6.83 -9.99
N ASP A 193 -14.78 -5.92 -9.04
CA ASP A 193 -13.71 -5.02 -8.67
C ASP A 193 -13.23 -5.33 -7.26
N ALA A 194 -11.94 -5.10 -7.09
CA ALA A 194 -11.30 -5.02 -5.79
C ALA A 194 -10.50 -3.71 -5.84
N PHE A 195 -10.79 -2.80 -4.92
CA PHE A 195 -10.06 -1.55 -4.76
C PHE A 195 -9.32 -1.59 -3.43
N GLY A 196 -8.12 -0.99 -3.39
CA GLY A 196 -7.29 -0.94 -2.19
C GLY A 196 -6.10 -0.02 -2.43
N VAL A 197 -5.40 0.36 -1.37
CA VAL A 197 -4.22 1.24 -1.43
C VAL A 197 -3.09 0.58 -2.24
N ALA A 198 -3.00 -0.75 -2.19
CA ALA A 198 -2.11 -1.53 -3.03
C ALA A 198 -2.88 -2.66 -3.70
N PRO A 199 -2.68 -2.94 -5.01
CA PRO A 199 -3.36 -4.04 -5.70
C PRO A 199 -3.19 -5.40 -5.00
N TRP A 200 -2.03 -5.63 -4.37
CA TRP A 200 -1.74 -6.86 -3.62
C TRP A 200 -2.45 -6.99 -2.27
N LEU A 201 -2.98 -5.88 -1.76
CA LEU A 201 -3.76 -5.83 -0.52
C LEU A 201 -5.26 -5.83 -0.77
N SER A 202 -5.69 -5.68 -2.02
CA SER A 202 -7.11 -5.65 -2.37
C SER A 202 -7.72 -7.06 -2.33
N LEU A 203 -8.09 -7.49 -1.14
CA LEU A 203 -8.71 -8.78 -0.85
C LEU A 203 -10.20 -8.73 -1.24
N GLY A 204 -10.49 -8.85 -2.53
CA GLY A 204 -11.86 -8.77 -3.06
C GLY A 204 -12.76 -9.98 -2.75
N ALA A 205 -12.33 -10.98 -1.96
CA ALA A 205 -13.06 -12.23 -1.80
C ALA A 205 -14.40 -12.06 -1.03
N ASP A 206 -14.42 -11.30 0.07
CA ASP A 206 -15.65 -11.04 0.84
C ASP A 206 -16.41 -9.79 0.37
N SER A 207 -15.70 -8.85 -0.26
CA SER A 207 -16.23 -7.51 -0.56
C SER A 207 -16.98 -7.45 -1.89
N ASN A 208 -16.66 -8.32 -2.87
CA ASN A 208 -17.34 -8.38 -4.18
C ASN A 208 -17.26 -9.76 -4.87
N GLY A 209 -16.20 -10.52 -4.62
CA GLY A 209 -15.93 -11.84 -5.21
C GLY A 209 -16.98 -12.89 -4.86
N SER A 210 -17.57 -12.81 -3.67
CA SER A 210 -18.69 -13.67 -3.26
C SER A 210 -19.90 -13.53 -4.20
N GLY A 211 -20.26 -12.30 -4.59
CA GLY A 211 -21.35 -12.02 -5.53
C GLY A 211 -21.12 -12.68 -6.90
N ILE A 212 -19.87 -12.70 -7.36
CA ILE A 212 -19.50 -13.36 -8.63
C ILE A 212 -19.49 -14.86 -8.52
N SER A 213 -19.04 -15.41 -7.39
CA SER A 213 -19.14 -16.85 -7.17
C SER A 213 -20.61 -17.32 -7.27
N VAL A 214 -21.54 -16.53 -6.74
CA VAL A 214 -22.98 -16.79 -6.84
C VAL A 214 -23.49 -16.59 -8.27
N LEU A 215 -23.08 -15.52 -8.96
CA LEU A 215 -23.47 -15.26 -10.34
C LEU A 215 -23.00 -16.37 -11.30
N LEU A 216 -21.76 -16.83 -11.15
CA LEU A 216 -21.21 -17.94 -11.93
C LEU A 216 -21.96 -19.26 -11.64
N GLU A 217 -22.35 -19.48 -10.39
CA GLU A 217 -23.14 -20.66 -10.03
C GLU A 217 -24.57 -20.59 -10.60
N LEU A 218 -25.19 -19.41 -10.59
CA LEU A 218 -26.47 -19.18 -11.27
C LEU A 218 -26.34 -19.40 -12.79
N ALA A 219 -25.28 -18.91 -13.41
CA ALA A 219 -25.01 -19.14 -14.83
C ALA A 219 -24.87 -20.64 -15.14
N ARG A 220 -24.22 -21.41 -14.25
CA ARG A 220 -24.10 -22.87 -14.37
C ARG A 220 -25.46 -23.56 -14.25
N LEU A 221 -26.29 -23.16 -13.29
CA LEU A 221 -27.64 -23.71 -13.10
C LEU A 221 -28.55 -23.37 -14.28
N PHE A 222 -28.55 -22.13 -14.76
CA PHE A 222 -29.34 -21.72 -15.91
C PHE A 222 -28.87 -22.38 -17.20
N SER A 223 -27.57 -22.54 -17.42
CA SER A 223 -27.04 -23.30 -18.55
C SER A 223 -27.61 -24.72 -18.60
N ARG A 224 -27.64 -25.42 -17.45
CA ARG A 224 -28.28 -26.75 -17.35
C ARG A 224 -29.78 -26.69 -17.57
N LEU A 225 -30.47 -25.71 -16.97
CA LEU A 225 -31.92 -25.58 -17.07
C LEU A 225 -32.36 -25.32 -18.51
N TYR A 226 -31.71 -24.38 -19.21
CA TYR A 226 -32.01 -24.00 -20.60
C TYR A 226 -31.50 -25.00 -21.63
N THR A 227 -30.70 -26.00 -21.25
CA THR A 227 -30.37 -27.12 -22.14
C THR A 227 -31.61 -27.99 -22.42
N TYR A 228 -32.57 -28.04 -21.48
CA TYR A 228 -33.79 -28.83 -21.65
C TYR A 228 -34.84 -28.07 -22.47
N LYS A 229 -35.21 -28.58 -23.65
CA LYS A 229 -36.22 -27.95 -24.52
C LYS A 229 -37.59 -27.70 -23.85
N ARG A 230 -37.89 -28.37 -22.75
CA ARG A 230 -39.15 -28.28 -22.00
C ARG A 230 -39.24 -27.06 -21.09
N THR A 231 -38.10 -26.43 -20.79
CA THR A 231 -38.01 -25.22 -19.94
C THR A 231 -38.00 -23.94 -20.77
N HIS A 232 -37.89 -24.06 -22.09
CA HIS A 232 -38.14 -22.96 -23.01
C HIS A 232 -39.65 -22.68 -23.02
N ALA A 233 -40.04 -21.43 -22.78
CA ALA A 233 -41.44 -21.01 -22.86
C ALA A 233 -41.95 -21.26 -24.28
N ALA A 234 -43.02 -22.05 -24.41
CA ALA A 234 -43.61 -22.46 -25.69
C ALA A 234 -44.20 -21.27 -26.47
#